data_AF-A0A2I4C9B5-F1
#
_entry.id   AF-A0A2I4C9B5-F1
#
_cell.length_a   1.000
_cell.length_b   1.000
_cell.length_c   1.000
_cell.angle_alpha   90.00
_cell.angle_beta   90.00
_cell.angle_gamma   90.00
#
_symmetry.space_group_name_H-M   'P 1'
#
loop_
_entity.id
_entity.type
_entity.pdbx_description
1 polymer ?
#
loop_
_entity_poly.entity_id
_entity_poly.type
_entity_poly.pdbx_seq_one_letter_code
_entity_poly.pdbx_strand_id
1 'polypeptide(L)'
;MRKLRDKMNGDWFWIGLTDSETEGSWLWVDRSPLDKSFWINGEPNNMGNPPDGEDCAALKVDRADGDLQTWNDFPCSYAARIICEKPPGSAQSSELTAQNSELITSECEVHFSV
;
A
#
# COMPACT_ATOMS: atom_id res chain seq x y z
N MET A 1 6.30 -10.14 11.63
CA MET A 1 6.96 -8.90 11.15
C MET A 1 8.45 -9.04 10.85
N ARG A 2 9.30 -9.69 11.68
CA ARG A 2 10.77 -9.78 11.42
C ARG A 2 11.17 -10.22 10.00
N LYS A 3 10.50 -11.26 9.45
CA LYS A 3 10.77 -11.77 8.09
C LYS A 3 10.44 -10.78 6.96
N LEU A 4 9.50 -9.85 7.20
CA LEU A 4 9.19 -8.80 6.22
C LEU A 4 10.26 -7.70 6.27
N ARG A 5 10.76 -7.34 7.46
CA ARG A 5 11.81 -6.32 7.62
C ARG A 5 13.07 -6.65 6.85
N ASP A 6 13.52 -7.90 6.92
CA ASP A 6 14.73 -8.34 6.21
C ASP A 6 14.58 -8.26 4.67
N LYS A 7 13.34 -8.28 4.16
CA LYS A 7 13.05 -8.17 2.73
C LYS A 7 12.82 -6.73 2.26
N MET A 8 12.44 -5.82 3.15
CA MET A 8 12.05 -4.46 2.77
C MET A 8 13.23 -3.50 2.60
N ASN A 9 14.41 -3.84 3.15
CA ASN A 9 15.71 -3.15 2.93
C ASN A 9 15.68 -1.60 2.97
N GLY A 10 14.75 -0.99 3.70
CA GLY A 10 14.60 0.46 3.77
C GLY A 10 13.94 1.12 2.55
N ASP A 11 13.43 0.36 1.59
CA ASP A 11 12.61 0.86 0.49
C ASP A 11 11.21 1.28 0.98
N TRP A 12 10.55 2.16 0.23
CA TRP A 12 9.14 2.49 0.40
C TRP A 12 8.24 1.50 -0.33
N PHE A 13 7.11 1.19 0.29
CA PHE A 13 6.12 0.27 -0.24
C PHE A 13 4.73 0.88 -0.15
N TRP A 14 4.07 1.03 -1.30
CA TRP A 14 2.67 1.36 -1.38
C TRP A 14 1.82 0.35 -0.62
N ILE A 15 0.90 0.90 0.17
CA ILE A 15 -0.24 0.20 0.72
C ILE A 15 -1.50 0.72 0.04
N GLY A 16 -2.57 -0.07 0.07
CA GLY A 16 -3.83 0.28 -0.59
C GLY A 16 -4.63 1.34 0.17
N LEU A 17 -4.03 2.46 0.55
CA LEU A 17 -4.66 3.54 1.34
C LEU A 17 -4.46 4.89 0.61
N THR A 18 -5.54 5.65 0.42
CA THR A 18 -5.57 6.93 -0.31
C THR A 18 -6.64 7.87 0.22
N ASP A 19 -6.43 9.19 0.08
CA ASP A 19 -7.45 10.22 0.33
C ASP A 19 -7.73 11.10 -0.92
N SER A 20 -7.36 10.62 -2.11
CA SER A 20 -7.57 11.26 -3.42
C SER A 20 -9.01 11.75 -3.70
N GLU A 21 -10.02 11.12 -3.10
CA GLU A 21 -11.41 11.57 -3.26
C GLU A 21 -11.74 12.80 -2.40
N THR A 22 -11.15 12.91 -1.22
CA THR A 22 -11.38 13.99 -0.27
C THR A 22 -10.19 14.07 0.68
N GLU A 23 -9.37 15.09 0.50
CA GLU A 23 -8.22 15.42 1.34
C GLU A 23 -8.52 15.23 2.84
N GLY A 24 -7.66 14.45 3.51
CA GLY A 24 -7.78 14.13 4.93
C GLY A 24 -8.79 13.01 5.27
N SER A 25 -9.51 12.47 4.28
CA SER A 25 -10.42 11.32 4.43
C SER A 25 -9.84 10.07 3.78
N TRP A 26 -9.01 9.36 4.54
CA TRP A 26 -8.31 8.17 4.07
C TRP A 26 -9.21 6.93 3.98
N LEU A 27 -9.21 6.31 2.80
CA LEU A 27 -9.93 5.10 2.47
C LEU A 27 -8.96 4.00 2.02
N TRP A 28 -9.23 2.77 2.44
CA TRP A 28 -8.61 1.60 1.85
C TRP A 28 -9.18 1.35 0.44
N VAL A 29 -8.47 0.58 -0.38
CA VAL A 29 -8.91 0.20 -1.74
C VAL A 29 -10.26 -0.54 -1.79
N ASP A 30 -10.70 -1.11 -0.66
CA ASP A 30 -12.03 -1.72 -0.51
C ASP A 30 -13.12 -0.72 -0.07
N ARG A 31 -12.80 0.57 -0.04
CA ARG A 31 -13.63 1.71 0.42
C ARG A 31 -13.89 1.74 1.92
N SER A 32 -13.25 0.90 2.73
CA SER A 32 -13.37 1.00 4.19
C SER A 32 -12.60 2.22 4.71
N PRO A 33 -13.13 2.93 5.72
CA PRO A 33 -12.44 4.08 6.30
C PRO A 33 -11.25 3.63 7.16
N LEU A 34 -10.22 4.47 7.23
CA LEU A 34 -9.10 4.28 8.13
C LEU A 34 -9.54 4.37 9.60
N ASP A 35 -9.37 3.30 10.36
CA ASP A 35 -9.67 3.24 11.80
C ASP A 35 -8.45 3.52 12.69
N LYS A 36 -7.28 3.02 12.27
CA LYS A 36 -6.02 3.15 12.98
C LYS A 36 -4.89 3.43 12.01
N SER A 37 -4.12 4.48 12.31
CA SER A 37 -2.97 4.88 11.53
C SER A 37 -1.64 4.55 12.19
N PHE A 38 -0.60 4.52 11.36
CA PHE A 38 0.80 4.37 11.77
C PHE A 38 1.68 5.40 11.05
N TRP A 39 1.12 6.60 10.85
CA TRP A 39 1.80 7.76 10.28
C TRP A 39 3.07 8.10 11.06
N ILE A 40 4.09 8.53 10.34
CA ILE A 40 5.24 9.20 10.94
C ILE A 40 4.75 10.50 11.58
N ASN A 41 5.39 10.93 12.68
CA ASN A 41 5.00 12.18 13.33
C ASN A 41 5.08 13.35 12.36
N GLY A 42 3.95 14.03 12.15
CA GLY A 42 3.83 15.12 11.19
C GLY A 42 3.08 14.74 9.92
N GLU A 43 2.89 13.43 9.67
CA GLU A 43 2.17 12.91 8.52
C GLU A 43 0.71 12.54 8.85
N PRO A 44 -0.18 12.54 7.84
CA PRO A 44 0.05 13.01 6.47
C PRO A 44 0.11 14.53 6.39
N ASN A 45 0.98 15.07 5.54
CA ASN A 45 1.25 16.50 5.46
C ASN A 45 0.85 17.14 4.12
N ASN A 46 0.48 16.32 3.14
CA ASN A 46 0.10 16.73 1.79
C ASN A 46 1.11 17.69 1.14
N MET A 47 2.40 17.34 1.15
CA MET A 47 3.44 18.15 0.54
C MET A 47 3.37 18.08 -1.00
N GLY A 48 2.76 19.08 -1.61
CA GLY A 48 2.66 19.20 -3.06
C GLY A 48 2.35 20.63 -3.49
N ASN A 49 2.46 20.90 -4.79
CA ASN A 49 1.92 22.12 -5.37
C ASN A 49 0.56 21.77 -5.98
N PRO A 50 -0.51 22.55 -5.69
CA PRO A 50 -1.81 22.35 -6.31
C PRO A 50 -1.72 22.27 -7.85
N PRO A 51 -2.56 21.46 -8.51
CA PRO A 51 -3.73 20.77 -7.96
C PRO A 51 -3.43 19.44 -7.28
N ASP A 52 -2.23 18.89 -7.43
CA ASP A 52 -1.92 17.52 -7.05
C ASP A 52 -1.25 17.49 -5.65
N GLY A 53 -1.87 16.74 -4.74
CA GLY A 53 -1.39 16.51 -3.39
C GLY A 53 -0.58 15.23 -3.23
N GLU A 54 -0.33 14.84 -2.00
CA GLU A 54 0.22 13.55 -1.63
C GLU A 54 -0.91 12.59 -1.26
N ASP A 55 -1.62 12.07 -2.26
CA ASP A 55 -2.84 11.30 -2.01
C ASP A 55 -2.62 9.79 -1.79
N CYS A 56 -1.37 9.31 -1.79
CA CYS A 56 -1.04 7.89 -1.74
C CYS A 56 -0.15 7.54 -0.53
N ALA A 57 -0.56 6.54 0.26
CA ALA A 57 0.21 6.11 1.43
C ALA A 57 1.26 5.04 1.11
N ALA A 58 2.51 5.30 1.48
CA ALA A 58 3.57 4.31 1.49
C ALA A 58 4.03 4.02 2.92
N LEU A 59 4.49 2.80 3.16
CA LEU A 59 5.19 2.44 4.39
C LEU A 59 6.63 2.05 4.12
N LYS A 60 7.51 2.41 5.06
CA LYS A 60 8.89 1.96 5.11
C LYS A 60 9.14 1.33 6.46
N VAL A 61 9.84 0.19 6.47
CA VAL A 61 10.24 -0.47 7.71
C VAL A 61 11.75 -0.34 7.87
N ASP A 62 12.18 0.66 8.65
CA ASP A 62 13.56 0.75 9.13
C ASP A 62 13.78 -0.19 10.34
N ARG A 63 15.03 -0.59 10.58
CA ARG A 63 15.42 -1.32 11.80
C ARG A 63 15.45 -0.40 13.02
N ALA A 64 15.62 0.91 12.83
CA ALA A 64 15.70 1.90 13.90
C ALA A 64 14.32 2.40 14.36
N ASP A 65 13.37 2.51 13.43
CA ASP A 65 12.03 3.01 13.72
C ASP A 65 11.21 1.90 14.37
N GLY A 66 10.69 2.18 15.58
CA GLY A 66 9.77 1.27 16.25
C GLY A 66 8.55 0.95 15.37
N ASP A 67 7.91 -0.20 15.62
CA ASP A 67 6.86 -0.81 14.79
C ASP A 67 5.60 0.06 14.48
N LEU A 68 5.53 1.31 14.94
CA LEU A 68 4.30 2.09 15.01
C LEU A 68 4.31 3.44 14.28
N GLN A 69 5.42 3.84 13.63
CA GLN A 69 5.54 5.12 12.92
C GLN A 69 6.30 4.88 11.60
N THR A 70 5.57 4.45 10.57
CA THR A 70 6.19 3.92 9.34
C THR A 70 5.55 4.44 8.07
N TRP A 71 4.40 5.12 8.14
CA TRP A 71 3.64 5.55 6.99
C TRP A 71 3.92 7.01 6.63
N ASN A 72 3.94 7.30 5.34
CA ASN A 72 4.04 8.62 4.76
C ASN A 72 3.07 8.72 3.58
N ASP A 73 2.48 9.88 3.37
CA ASP A 73 1.81 10.22 2.13
C ASP A 73 2.82 10.70 1.09
N PHE A 74 2.59 10.37 -0.19
CA PHE A 74 3.43 10.80 -1.29
C PHE A 74 2.55 11.10 -2.51
N PRO A 75 3.05 11.88 -3.50
CA PRO A 75 2.36 11.99 -4.77
C PRO A 75 2.26 10.60 -5.38
N CYS A 76 1.09 10.22 -5.88
CA CYS A 76 0.87 8.86 -6.38
C CYS A 76 1.80 8.45 -7.54
N SER A 77 2.43 9.42 -8.21
CA SER A 77 3.49 9.18 -9.21
C SER A 77 4.85 8.75 -8.64
N TYR A 78 5.02 8.76 -7.30
CA TYR A 78 6.28 8.40 -6.66
C TYR A 78 6.65 6.93 -6.93
N ALA A 79 7.94 6.68 -7.17
CA ALA A 79 8.42 5.34 -7.45
C ALA A 79 8.60 4.54 -6.15
N ALA A 80 7.60 3.73 -5.78
CA ALA A 80 7.67 2.78 -4.67
C ALA A 80 7.25 1.36 -5.10
N ARG A 81 7.64 0.37 -4.31
CA ARG A 81 7.22 -1.03 -4.50
C ARG A 81 5.79 -1.20 -3.97
N ILE A 82 5.13 -2.33 -4.26
CA ILE A 82 3.75 -2.56 -3.83
C ILE A 82 3.70 -3.75 -2.86
N ILE A 83 2.88 -3.64 -1.80
CA ILE A 83 2.48 -4.76 -0.96
C ILE A 83 1.05 -5.18 -1.33
N CYS A 84 0.85 -6.47 -1.58
CA CYS A 84 -0.47 -7.04 -1.88
C CYS A 84 -0.96 -7.89 -0.71
N GLU A 85 -2.27 -7.83 -0.46
CA GLU A 85 -2.95 -8.78 0.42
C GLU A 85 -3.28 -10.07 -0.33
N LYS A 86 -3.20 -11.21 0.37
CA LYS A 86 -3.60 -12.52 -0.16
C LYS A 86 -4.49 -13.22 0.86
N PRO A 87 -5.69 -13.70 0.46
CA PRO A 87 -6.54 -14.47 1.35
C PRO A 87 -5.84 -15.73 1.87
N PRO A 88 -6.02 -16.09 3.15
CA PRO A 88 -5.47 -17.33 3.69
C PRO A 88 -6.00 -18.55 2.93
N GLY A 89 -5.11 -19.50 2.59
CA GLY A 89 -5.47 -20.77 1.94
C GLY A 89 -5.25 -20.84 0.42
N SER A 90 -4.93 -19.73 -0.25
CA SER A 90 -4.64 -19.69 -1.70
C SER A 90 -3.21 -20.15 -2.06
N ALA A 91 -2.62 -21.03 -1.25
CA ALA A 91 -1.24 -21.51 -1.38
C ALA A 91 -1.16 -23.05 -1.40
N GLN A 92 -1.97 -23.74 -2.20
CA GLN A 92 -1.74 -25.15 -2.56
C GLN A 92 -2.40 -25.49 -3.92
N SER A 93 -1.58 -25.79 -4.93
CA SER A 93 -1.61 -27.03 -5.73
C SER A 93 -0.88 -26.82 -7.06
N SER A 94 0.28 -27.49 -7.21
CA SER A 94 0.96 -27.71 -8.49
C SER A 94 0.18 -28.74 -9.33
N GLU A 95 -0.08 -28.42 -10.61
CA GLU A 95 -0.54 -29.30 -11.72
C GLU A 95 -1.97 -29.89 -11.62
N LEU A 96 -2.90 -29.87 -12.59
CA LEU A 96 -3.07 -29.46 -14.01
C LEU A 96 -4.55 -28.99 -14.14
N THR A 97 -5.02 -28.16 -15.07
CA THR A 97 -5.05 -28.27 -16.53
C THR A 97 -5.60 -26.95 -17.08
N ALA A 98 -5.19 -26.57 -18.28
CA ALA A 98 -5.63 -25.38 -19.01
C ALA A 98 -7.16 -25.17 -19.02
N GLN A 99 -7.69 -24.36 -18.11
CA GLN A 99 -9.01 -23.73 -18.24
C GLN A 99 -8.99 -22.33 -17.64
N ASN A 100 -9.24 -21.37 -18.52
CA ASN A 100 -9.60 -19.97 -18.31
C ASN A 100 -8.43 -19.00 -18.08
N SER A 101 -7.95 -18.47 -19.20
CA SER A 101 -7.09 -17.29 -19.33
C SER A 101 -7.65 -15.98 -18.74
N GLU A 102 -8.72 -16.04 -17.96
CA GLU A 102 -9.37 -14.91 -17.27
C GLU A 102 -9.15 -14.91 -15.75
N LEU A 103 -8.60 -15.98 -15.16
CA LEU A 103 -8.43 -16.09 -13.70
C LEU A 103 -6.98 -16.00 -13.22
N ILE A 104 -6.03 -15.88 -14.15
CA ILE A 104 -4.59 -15.71 -13.83
C ILE A 104 -4.18 -14.23 -13.83
N THR A 105 -5.08 -13.32 -14.19
CA THR A 105 -4.82 -11.87 -14.27
C THR A 105 -5.46 -11.07 -13.14
N SER A 106 -5.75 -11.64 -11.97
CA SER A 106 -5.92 -10.79 -10.76
C SER A 106 -4.54 -10.40 -10.27
N GLU A 107 -3.87 -9.61 -11.10
CA GLU A 107 -2.56 -9.05 -10.86
C GLU A 107 -2.60 -8.25 -9.56
N CYS A 108 -1.43 -8.04 -8.96
CA CYS A 108 -1.22 -7.09 -7.87
C CYS A 108 -1.49 -5.63 -8.30
N GLU A 109 -2.60 -5.39 -9.01
CA GLU A 109 -3.10 -4.08 -9.35
C GLU A 109 -3.78 -3.53 -8.10
N VAL A 110 -2.97 -2.85 -7.27
CA VAL A 110 -3.47 -1.60 -6.68
C VAL A 110 -3.81 -0.70 -7.87
N HIS A 111 -5.03 -0.81 -8.35
CA HIS A 111 -5.56 0.11 -9.33
C HIS A 111 -5.84 1.41 -8.56
N PHE A 112 -4.86 2.31 -8.52
CA PHE A 112 -4.93 3.64 -7.91
C PHE A 112 -5.86 4.60 -8.69
N SER A 113 -6.97 4.08 -9.20
CA SER A 113 -7.93 4.86 -9.99
C SER A 113 -9.23 5.01 -9.22
N VAL A 114 -9.34 6.13 -8.52
CA VAL A 114 -10.61 6.86 -8.37
C VAL A 114 -10.32 8.34 -8.53
#